data_AF-A0A1G7LBI5-F1
#
_entry.id   AF-A0A1G7LBI5-F1
#
_cell.length_a   1.000
_cell.length_b   1.000
_cell.length_c   1.000
_cell.angle_alpha   90.00
_cell.angle_beta   90.00
_cell.angle_gamma   90.00
#
_symmetry.space_group_name_H-M   'P 1'
#
loop_
_entity.id
_entity.type
_entity.pdbx_description
1 polymer ?
#
loop_
_entity_poly.entity_id
_entity_poly.type
_entity_poly.pdbx_seq_one_letter_code
_entity_poly.pdbx_strand_id
1 'polypeptide(L)'
;MPPVHRLLHITLDTTPSGFLPLSAGNIREQPLLEIYRNSSLFLELRNKALLKGKCGVCEYRGLCGGSRARAWAETGDHLAADPRCAYTPSGQMPLA
;
A
#
# COMPACT_ATOMS: atom_id res chain seq x y z
N MET A 1 8.44 5.60 17.40
CA MET A 1 7.57 6.17 16.34
C MET A 1 8.30 7.36 15.74
N PRO A 2 8.67 7.37 14.46
CA PRO A 2 9.34 8.54 13.88
C PRO A 2 8.32 9.69 13.77
N PRO A 3 8.76 10.94 13.97
CA PRO A 3 7.87 12.09 14.10
C PRO A 3 7.15 12.42 12.78
N VAL A 4 5.84 12.68 12.86
CA VAL A 4 4.96 13.04 11.74
C VAL A 4 5.11 14.49 11.26
N HIS A 5 6.09 15.23 11.77
CA HIS A 5 6.42 16.57 11.28
C HIS A 5 7.48 16.47 10.16
N ARG A 6 7.12 15.90 9.01
CA ARG A 6 7.85 16.21 7.78
C ARG A 6 7.49 17.63 7.37
N LEU A 7 8.43 18.55 7.56
CA LEU A 7 8.54 19.76 6.74
C LEU A 7 8.22 19.38 5.29
N LEU A 8 7.39 20.17 4.61
CA LEU A 8 7.02 19.99 3.20
C LEU A 8 8.28 20.11 2.32
N HIS A 9 9.11 19.07 2.30
CA HIS A 9 10.15 18.92 1.31
C HIS A 9 9.46 18.58 0.00
N ILE A 10 9.46 19.51 -0.95
CA ILE A 10 9.06 19.25 -2.33
C ILE A 10 10.20 18.45 -2.97
N THR A 11 10.23 17.14 -2.72
CA THR A 11 11.30 16.26 -3.22
C THR A 11 11.04 15.80 -4.66
N LEU A 12 9.86 16.04 -5.22
CA LEU A 12 9.38 15.49 -6.50
C LEU A 12 9.37 13.95 -6.54
N ASP A 13 9.36 13.31 -5.38
CA ASP A 13 9.11 11.88 -5.27
C ASP A 13 7.68 11.55 -5.68
N THR A 14 7.54 10.49 -6.45
CA THR A 14 6.23 9.94 -6.82
C THR A 14 5.80 8.96 -5.74
N THR A 15 4.73 9.29 -5.04
CA THR A 15 4.10 8.39 -4.06
C THR A 15 2.71 7.95 -4.53
N PRO A 16 2.20 6.79 -4.07
CA PRO A 16 0.85 6.35 -4.46
C PRO A 16 -0.28 7.23 -3.92
N SER A 17 -0.06 7.89 -2.79
CA SER A 17 -0.99 8.85 -2.19
C SER A 17 -0.26 9.75 -1.19
N GLY A 18 -0.86 10.90 -0.85
CA GLY A 18 -0.33 11.77 0.22
C GLY A 18 -0.31 11.14 1.62
N PHE A 19 -0.99 10.00 1.81
CA PHE A 19 -1.07 9.28 3.09
C PHE A 19 -0.22 7.99 3.11
N LEU A 20 0.42 7.62 2.00
CA LEU A 20 1.32 6.49 1.91
C LEU A 20 2.72 7.01 1.53
N PRO A 21 3.57 7.37 2.52
CA PRO A 21 4.84 8.06 2.29
C PRO A 21 5.95 7.11 1.81
N LEU A 22 5.63 6.25 0.84
CA LEU A 22 6.54 5.34 0.16
C LEU A 22 6.84 5.90 -1.23
N SER A 23 8.10 6.20 -1.52
CA SER A 23 8.52 6.67 -2.84
C SER A 23 8.61 5.49 -3.81
N ALA A 24 8.01 5.65 -4.98
CA ALA A 24 8.17 4.76 -6.13
C ALA A 24 9.32 5.22 -7.06
N GLY A 25 9.93 6.37 -6.77
CA GLY A 25 11.00 7.00 -7.55
C GLY A 25 10.78 8.49 -7.76
N ASN A 26 11.69 9.16 -8.48
CA ASN A 26 11.70 10.61 -8.66
C ASN A 26 11.49 11.02 -10.13
N ILE A 27 10.60 11.99 -10.40
CA ILE A 27 10.31 12.42 -11.77
C ILE A 27 11.44 13.22 -12.44
N ARG A 28 12.44 13.67 -11.66
CA ARG A 28 13.66 14.29 -12.22
C ARG A 28 14.61 13.26 -12.81
N GLU A 29 14.49 12.00 -12.41
CA GLU A 29 15.41 10.92 -12.76
C GLU A 29 14.82 9.98 -13.82
N GLN A 30 13.50 9.78 -13.80
CA GLN A 30 12.80 8.85 -14.68
C GLN A 30 11.42 9.38 -15.09
N PRO A 31 10.94 9.10 -16.33
CA PRO A 31 9.63 9.54 -16.76
C PRO A 31 8.53 8.99 -15.87
N LEU A 32 7.56 9.83 -15.47
CA LEU A 32 6.45 9.44 -14.59
C LEU A 32 5.74 8.15 -15.04
N LEU A 33 5.57 7.98 -16.35
CA LEU A 33 4.93 6.80 -16.92
C LEU A 33 5.68 5.50 -16.60
N GLU A 34 7.01 5.53 -16.63
CA GLU A 34 7.86 4.40 -16.26
C GLU A 34 7.75 4.10 -14.76
N ILE A 35 7.80 5.13 -13.91
CA ILE A 35 7.61 4.98 -12.46
C ILE A 35 6.27 4.29 -12.16
N TYR A 36 5.20 4.79 -12.77
CA TYR A 36 3.84 4.33 -12.52
C TYR A 36 3.63 2.88 -13.00
N ARG A 37 4.14 2.56 -14.19
CA ARG A 37 3.95 1.23 -14.80
C ARG A 37 4.85 0.16 -14.20
N ASN A 38 6.10 0.50 -13.88
CA ASN A 38 7.16 -0.48 -13.70
C ASN A 38 7.83 -0.47 -12.32
N SER A 39 7.57 0.51 -11.45
CA SER A 39 8.13 0.47 -10.09
C SER A 39 7.57 -0.70 -9.29
N SER A 40 8.42 -1.32 -8.47
CA SER A 40 8.04 -2.43 -7.59
C SER A 40 6.85 -2.07 -6.71
N LEU A 41 6.86 -0.87 -6.11
CA LEU A 41 5.77 -0.39 -5.25
C LEU A 41 4.41 -0.36 -5.98
N PHE A 42 4.34 0.24 -7.18
CA PHE A 42 3.06 0.28 -7.91
C PHE A 42 2.65 -1.09 -8.45
N LEU A 43 3.59 -1.95 -8.82
CA LEU A 43 3.31 -3.32 -9.23
C LEU A 43 2.74 -4.14 -8.06
N GLU A 44 3.33 -4.02 -6.87
CA GLU A 44 2.85 -4.67 -5.66
C GLU A 44 1.45 -4.21 -5.26
N LEU A 45 1.21 -2.89 -5.24
CA LEU A 45 -0.09 -2.32 -4.86
C LEU A 45 -1.23 -2.71 -5.81
N ARG A 46 -0.92 -2.99 -7.08
CA ARG A 46 -1.87 -3.49 -8.08
C ARG A 46 -2.10 -4.99 -7.94
N ASN A 47 -1.12 -5.75 -7.45
CA ASN A 47 -1.23 -7.20 -7.32
C ASN A 47 -2.01 -7.62 -6.07
N LYS A 48 -3.31 -7.90 -6.23
CA LYS A 48 -4.19 -8.35 -5.15
C LYS A 48 -3.82 -9.71 -4.56
N ALA A 49 -2.99 -10.50 -5.24
CA ALA A 49 -2.50 -11.77 -4.70
C ALA A 49 -1.45 -11.59 -3.60
N LEU A 50 -0.84 -10.41 -3.48
CA LEU A 50 0.16 -10.12 -2.46
C LEU A 50 -0.44 -9.59 -1.15
N LEU A 51 -1.76 -9.38 -1.09
CA LEU A 51 -2.43 -8.93 0.13
C LEU A 51 -2.29 -9.99 1.23
N LYS A 52 -1.93 -9.55 2.44
CA LYS A 52 -1.69 -10.41 3.60
C LYS A 52 -2.88 -10.40 4.57
N GLY A 53 -2.84 -11.31 5.54
CA GLY A 53 -3.85 -11.43 6.58
C GLY A 53 -5.24 -11.68 6.01
N LYS A 54 -6.28 -11.15 6.67
CA LYS A 54 -7.67 -11.34 6.23
C LYS A 54 -7.94 -10.84 4.80
N CYS A 55 -7.21 -9.83 4.34
CA CYS A 55 -7.37 -9.33 2.97
C CYS A 55 -6.87 -10.32 1.91
N GLY A 56 -5.92 -11.20 2.25
CA GLY A 56 -5.38 -12.21 1.34
C GLY A 56 -6.39 -13.33 1.01
N VAL A 57 -7.28 -13.64 1.95
CA VAL A 57 -8.31 -14.70 1.81
C VAL A 57 -9.73 -14.16 1.63
N CYS A 58 -9.89 -12.83 1.60
CA CYS A 58 -11.17 -12.17 1.43
C CYS A 58 -11.77 -12.44 0.04
N GLU A 59 -13.03 -12.87 0.01
CA GLU A 59 -13.84 -13.06 -1.20
C GLU A 59 -13.96 -11.76 -2.02
N TYR A 60 -13.84 -10.60 -1.38
CA TYR A 60 -13.87 -9.29 -2.04
C TYR A 60 -12.49 -8.77 -2.48
N ARG A 61 -11.39 -9.53 -2.34
CA ARG A 61 -10.02 -9.04 -2.61
C ARG A 61 -9.81 -8.52 -4.05
N GLY A 62 -10.63 -8.97 -5.00
CA GLY A 62 -10.59 -8.48 -6.38
C GLY A 62 -11.15 -7.08 -6.55
N LEU A 63 -12.13 -6.69 -5.71
CA LEU A 63 -12.80 -5.39 -5.76
C LEU A 63 -12.26 -4.43 -4.69
N CYS A 64 -11.98 -4.96 -3.51
CA CYS A 64 -11.50 -4.24 -2.35
C CYS A 64 -10.09 -4.72 -1.98
N GLY A 65 -9.35 -3.91 -1.24
CA GLY A 65 -8.15 -4.34 -0.54
C GLY A 65 -7.96 -3.61 0.79
N GLY A 66 -8.90 -2.73 1.17
CA GLY A 66 -8.71 -1.77 2.25
C GLY A 66 -7.70 -0.66 1.92
N SER A 67 -7.53 0.28 2.84
CA SER A 67 -6.56 1.37 2.75
C SER A 67 -5.14 0.85 2.95
N ARG A 68 -4.29 1.08 1.95
CA ARG A 68 -2.86 0.73 2.00
C ARG A 68 -2.07 1.71 2.87
N ALA A 69 -2.51 2.97 2.88
CA ALA A 69 -2.00 4.01 3.77
C ALA A 69 -2.21 3.68 5.25
N ARG A 70 -3.41 3.20 5.63
CA ARG A 70 -3.68 2.78 7.02
C ARG A 70 -2.88 1.54 7.41
N ALA A 71 -2.85 0.53 6.54
CA ALA A 71 -2.04 -0.67 6.75
C ALA A 71 -0.58 -0.31 7.03
N TRP A 72 0.02 0.54 6.19
CA TRP A 72 1.37 1.05 6.39
C TRP A 72 1.53 1.85 7.70
N ALA A 73 0.63 2.79 7.99
CA ALA A 73 0.75 3.66 9.16
C ALA A 73 0.72 2.89 10.49
N GLU A 74 -0.05 1.80 10.56
CA GLU A 74 -0.21 1.02 11.80
C GLU A 74 0.75 -0.17 11.89
N THR A 75 1.16 -0.75 10.76
CA THR A 75 1.96 -2.00 10.75
C THR A 75 3.36 -1.86 10.14
N GLY A 76 3.62 -0.81 9.38
CA GLY A 76 4.83 -0.70 8.55
C GLY A 76 4.82 -1.65 7.34
N ASP A 77 3.68 -2.23 6.97
CA ASP A 77 3.53 -3.11 5.80
C ASP A 77 2.32 -2.64 4.95
N HIS A 78 2.57 -2.12 3.74
CA HIS A 78 1.52 -1.63 2.85
C HIS A 78 0.66 -2.77 2.25
N LEU A 79 1.10 -4.02 2.36
CA LEU A 79 0.39 -5.21 1.94
C LEU A 79 -0.40 -5.87 3.07
N ALA A 80 -0.24 -5.42 4.31
CA ALA A 80 -1.05 -5.88 5.43
C ALA A 80 -2.54 -5.57 5.26
N ALA A 81 -3.36 -6.25 6.06
CA ALA A 81 -4.79 -5.99 6.12
C ALA A 81 -5.06 -4.57 6.65
N ASP A 82 -6.09 -3.92 6.13
CA ASP A 82 -6.54 -2.64 6.69
C ASP A 82 -7.13 -2.85 8.09
N PRO A 83 -6.52 -2.29 9.15
CA PRO A 83 -6.91 -2.53 10.54
C PRO A 83 -8.31 -2.00 10.85
N ARG A 84 -8.86 -1.09 10.04
CA ARG A 84 -10.21 -0.53 10.23
C ARG A 84 -11.29 -1.22 9.42
N CYS A 85 -10.96 -2.25 8.66
CA CYS A 85 -11.97 -3.05 7.99
C CYS A 85 -12.77 -3.82 9.04
N ALA A 86 -14.08 -3.61 9.13
CA ALA A 86 -14.95 -4.37 10.06
C ALA A 86 -15.38 -5.74 9.50
N TYR A 87 -15.15 -5.98 8.21
CA TYR A 87 -15.56 -7.21 7.56
C TYR A 87 -14.68 -8.41 7.96
N THR A 88 -15.33 -9.56 8.16
CA THR A 88 -14.70 -10.85 8.43
C THR A 88 -14.93 -11.76 7.22
N PRO A 89 -13.87 -12.16 6.50
CA PRO A 89 -13.98 -13.08 5.38
C PRO A 89 -14.60 -14.42 5.75
N SER A 90 -15.33 -15.02 4.81
CA SER A 90 -15.77 -16.42 4.93
C SER A 90 -14.67 -17.43 4.60
N GLY A 91 -13.62 -17.01 3.89
CA GLY A 91 -12.46 -17.83 3.56
C GLY A 91 -11.65 -18.24 4.79
N GLN A 92 -11.12 -19.47 4.80
CA GLN A 92 -10.25 -19.94 5.88
C GLN A 92 -9.03 -19.03 5.99
N MET A 93 -8.83 -18.43 7.16
CA MET A 93 -7.64 -17.65 7.46
C MET A 93 -6.46 -18.62 7.54
N PRO A 94 -5.34 -18.38 6.83
CA PRO A 94 -4.18 -19.27 6.92
C PRO A 94 -3.75 -19.29 8.38
N LEU A 95 -3.60 -20.49 8.95
CA LEU A 95 -3.00 -20.66 10.27
C LEU A 95 -1.61 -20.02 10.24
N ALA A 96 -1.39 -19.10 11.19
CA ALA A 96 -0.17 -18.33 11.33
C ALA A 96 1.07 -19.21 11.52
#